data_AF-A0A9D6G3L8-F1
#
_entry.id   AF-A0A9D6G3L8-F1
#
_cell.length_a   1.000
_cell.length_b   1.000
_cell.length_c   1.000
_cell.angle_alpha   90.00
_cell.angle_beta   90.00
_cell.angle_gamma   90.00
#
_symmetry.space_group_name_H-M   'P 1'
#
loop_
_entity.id
_entity.type
_entity.pdbx_description
1 polymer ?
#
loop_
_entity_poly.entity_id
_entity_poly.type
_entity_poly.pdbx_seq_one_letter_code
_entity_poly.pdbx_strand_id
1 'polypeptide(L)' 'MDQAQYNYSEFVASPKEFLEFAEHAPKATMRAPSFPLEDLATGETVEMKDLSKAGIAVIEFGSFT' A
#
# COMPACT_ATOMS: atom_id res chain seq x y z
N MET A 1 7.23 -25.08 -1.82
CA MET A 1 7.54 -23.92 -0.97
C MET A 1 6.37 -23.76 -0.03
N ASP A 2 6.67 -23.63 1.26
CA ASP A 2 5.68 -23.49 2.33
C ASP A 2 4.85 -22.22 2.07
N GLN A 3 3.53 -22.36 1.92
CA GLN A 3 2.57 -21.26 1.79
C GLN A 3 2.38 -20.57 3.15
N ALA A 4 3.48 -20.22 3.80
CA ALA A 4 3.47 -19.36 4.97
C ALA A 4 3.04 -17.96 4.51
N GLN A 5 1.72 -17.81 4.34
CA GLN A 5 0.94 -16.61 4.58
C GLN A 5 1.68 -15.31 4.21
N TYR A 6 1.85 -15.07 2.91
CA TYR A 6 2.07 -13.71 2.45
C TYR A 6 0.82 -12.92 2.86
N ASN A 7 0.96 -12.07 3.87
CA ASN A 7 -0.05 -11.12 4.31
C ASN A 7 -0.24 -10.11 3.17
N TYR A 8 -1.10 -10.46 2.21
CA TYR A 8 -1.47 -9.62 1.09
C TYR A 8 -3.00 -9.50 1.05
N SER A 9 -3.50 -8.28 0.87
CA SER A 9 -4.92 -7.98 0.69
C SER A 9 -5.15 -7.59 -0.76
N GLU A 10 -6.20 -8.12 -1.39
CA GLU A 10 -6.53 -7.83 -2.77
C GLU A 10 -7.03 -6.38 -2.90
N PHE A 11 -6.26 -5.56 -3.62
CA PHE A 11 -6.68 -4.22 -3.98
C PHE A 11 -7.66 -4.26 -5.16
N VAL A 12 -8.95 -4.35 -4.87
CA VAL A 12 -10.02 -4.35 -5.88
C VAL A 12 -10.35 -2.91 -6.29
N ALA A 13 -9.49 -2.30 -7.10
CA ALA A 13 -9.81 -1.03 -7.76
C ALA A 13 -10.37 -1.27 -9.16
N SER A 14 -11.26 -0.39 -9.63
CA SER A 14 -11.61 -0.34 -11.04
C SER A 14 -10.41 0.12 -11.88
N PRO A 15 -10.34 -0.22 -13.18
CA PRO A 15 -9.27 0.26 -14.07
C PRO A 15 -9.14 1.78 -14.10
N LYS A 16 -10.26 2.51 -13.90
CA LYS A 16 -10.28 3.96 -13.83
C LYS A 16 -9.60 4.49 -12.56
N GLU A 17 -9.89 3.91 -11.40
CA GLU A 17 -9.28 4.30 -10.13
C GLU A 17 -7.78 3.99 -10.13
N PHE A 18 -7.35 2.91 -10.78
CA PHE A 18 -5.93 2.61 -10.96
C PHE A 18 -5.23 3.63 -11.87
N LEU A 19 -5.85 3.99 -13.00
CA LEU A 19 -5.31 5.02 -13.90
C LEU A 19 -5.18 6.37 -13.20
N GLU A 20 -6.19 6.76 -12.42
CA GLU A 20 -6.17 7.99 -11.63
C GLU A 20 -5.04 7.97 -10.57
N PHE A 21 -4.84 6.84 -9.89
CA PHE A 21 -3.70 6.64 -8.99
C PHE A 21 -2.36 6.76 -9.73
N ALA A 22 -2.24 6.16 -10.92
CA ALA A 22 -1.01 6.20 -11.71
C ALA A 22 -0.68 7.61 -12.22
N GLU A 23 -1.68 8.38 -12.66
CA GLU A 23 -1.52 9.77 -13.09
C GLU A 23 -1.12 10.70 -11.93
N HIS A 24 -1.63 10.43 -10.73
CA HIS A 24 -1.35 11.20 -9.52
C HIS A 24 -0.32 10.54 -8.60
N ALA A 25 0.43 9.57 -9.11
CA ALA A 25 1.40 8.84 -8.34
C ALA A 25 2.43 9.80 -7.71
N PRO A 26 2.80 9.60 -6.43
CA PRO A 26 3.79 10.44 -5.77
C PRO A 26 5.11 10.40 -6.55
N LYS A 27 5.61 11.57 -6.94
CA LYS A 27 6.90 11.66 -7.63
C LYS A 27 8.04 11.54 -6.63
N ALA A 28 9.20 11.08 -7.09
CA ALA A 28 10.43 11.15 -6.31
C ALA A 28 10.63 12.59 -5.78
N THR A 29 11.14 12.73 -4.56
CA THR A 29 11.29 14.00 -3.80
C THR A 29 10.01 14.61 -3.23
N MET A 30 8.82 14.09 -3.56
CA MET A 30 7.59 14.51 -2.88
C MET A 30 7.46 13.87 -1.49
N ARG A 31 6.72 14.53 -0.60
CA ARG A 31 6.28 13.89 0.64
C ARG A 31 5.36 12.73 0.28
N ALA A 32 5.64 11.55 0.84
CA ALA A 32 4.78 10.39 0.66
C ALA A 32 3.37 10.69 1.17
N PRO A 33 2.31 10.28 0.44
CA PRO A 33 0.93 10.45 0.88
C PRO A 33 0.68 9.67 2.17
N SER A 34 -0.33 10.06 2.93
CA SER A 34 -0.84 9.27 4.06
C SER A 34 -2.26 8.87 3.76
N PHE A 35 -2.56 7.58 3.95
CA PHE A 35 -3.89 7.01 3.85
C PHE A 35 -3.98 5.84 4.84
N PRO A 36 -5.21 5.47 5.26
CA PRO A 36 -5.41 4.34 6.14
C PRO A 36 -5.06 3.03 5.43
N LEU A 37 -4.39 2.15 6.15
CA LEU A 37 -4.00 0.80 5.76
C LEU A 37 -4.50 -0.17 6.83
N GLU A 38 -4.78 -1.40 6.43
CA GLU A 38 -5.04 -2.49 7.37
C GLU A 38 -3.72 -3.21 7.69
N ASP A 39 -3.39 -3.32 8.97
CA ASP A 39 -2.33 -4.23 9.43
C ASP A 39 -2.88 -5.65 9.47
N LEU A 40 -2.45 -6.48 8.52
CA LEU A 40 -2.96 -7.85 8.35
C LEU A 40 -2.57 -8.81 9.49
N ALA A 41 -1.59 -8.45 10.32
CA ALA A 41 -1.27 -9.27 11.50
C ALA A 41 -2.26 -9.05 12.65
N THR A 42 -2.84 -7.86 12.75
CA THR A 42 -3.67 -7.43 13.89
C THR A 42 -5.13 -7.14 13.51
N GLY A 43 -5.41 -6.88 12.23
CA GLY A 43 -6.68 -6.36 11.72
C GLY A 43 -6.91 -4.88 12.04
N GLU A 44 -5.93 -4.18 12.60
CA GLU A 44 -6.07 -2.77 12.99
C GLU A 44 -5.85 -1.83 11.80
N THR A 45 -6.53 -0.69 11.82
CA THR A 45 -6.24 0.39 10.89
C THR A 45 -5.04 1.19 11.37
N VAL A 46 -4.02 1.31 10.51
CA VAL A 46 -2.83 2.12 10.71
C VAL A 46 -2.72 3.19 9.63
N GLU A 47 -2.12 4.34 9.95
CA GLU A 47 -1.86 5.38 8.95
C GLU A 47 -0.51 5.15 8.27
N MET A 48 -0.46 5.21 6.93
CA MET A 48 0.79 4.99 6.17
C MET A 48 1.95 5.88 6.65
N LYS A 49 1.69 7.14 7.02
CA LYS A 49 2.74 8.05 7.53
C LYS A 49 3.43 7.51 8.78
N ASP A 50 2.75 6.72 9.60
CA ASP A 50 3.29 6.21 10.85
C ASP A 50 4.30 5.08 10.60
N LEU A 51 4.15 4.32 9.50
CA LEU A 51 5.14 3.33 9.06
C LEU A 51 6.48 3.98 8.69
N SER A 52 6.44 5.14 8.04
CA SER A 52 7.65 5.87 7.63
C SER A 52 8.42 6.50 8.80
N LYS A 53 7.81 6.62 9.99
CA LYS A 53 8.50 7.13 11.19
C LYS A 53 9.46 6.10 11.77
N ALA A 54 9.22 4.81 11.55
CA ALA A 54 10.06 3.73 12.05
C ALA A 54 11.34 3.53 11.21
N GLY A 55 11.36 4.03 9.97
CA GLY A 55 12.50 3.90 9.06
C GLY A 55 12.09 3.99 7.59
N ILE A 56 12.91 3.40 6.72
CA ILE A 56 12.58 3.28 5.30
C ILE A 56 11.47 2.23 5.14
N ALA A 57 10.36 2.64 4.53
CA ALA A 57 9.27 1.75 4.16
C ALA A 57 9.31 1.47 2.66
N VAL A 58 9.15 0.19 2.28
CA VAL A 58 8.92 -0.25 0.90
C VAL A 58 7.47 -0.67 0.79
N ILE A 59 6.75 -0.12 -0.20
CA ILE A 59 5.35 -0.42 -0.45
C ILE A 59 5.25 -1.07 -1.82
N GLU A 60 4.67 -2.27 -1.86
CA GLU A 60 4.37 -2.99 -3.08
C GLU A 60 2.86 -2.94 -3.33
N PHE A 61 2.46 -2.54 -4.53
CA PHE A 61 1.10 -2.69 -5.01
C PHE A 61 1.07 -3.96 -5.83
N GLY A 62 0.34 -4.98 -5.40
CA GLY A 62 0.27 -6.25 -6.12
C GLY A 62 -0.49 -6.13 -7.43
N SER A 63 -0.30 -7.15 -8.28
CA SER A 63 -0.72 -7.12 -9.68
C SER A 63 -2.23 -7.12 -9.87
N PHE A 64 -2.70 -6.26 -10.77
CA PHE A 64 -3.99 -6.41 -11.44
C PHE A 64 -4.02 -7.72 -12.25
N THR A 65 -5.13 -8.46 -12.18
CA THR A 65 -5.49 -9.51 -13.15
C THR A 65 -6.69 -9.06 -13.97
#